data_AF-A0A1S8XTJ6-F1
#
_entry.id   AF-A0A1S8XTJ6-F1
#
_cell.length_a   1.000
_cell.length_b   1.000
_cell.length_c   1.000
_cell.angle_alpha   90.00
_cell.angle_beta   90.00
_cell.angle_gamma   90.00
#
_symmetry.space_group_name_H-M   'P 1'
#
loop_
_entity.id
_entity.type
_entity.pdbx_description
1 polymer ?
#
loop_
_entity_poly.entity_id
_entity_poly.type
_entity_poly.pdbx_seq_one_letter_code
_entity_poly.pdbx_strand_id
1 'polypeptide(L)'
;EALRAERAAGRPHALPGRLGKQIERLRDWAMETETGDRDELDPGVDDLAWRLVSMPARECVGASRCPFGAECFAEASRARAREADIVVTNHSLLAVDMIAGRHIVPPHKLLIVDEAHELADRVSSAAQAELVPELIDRSTRRARPLLRPEVAERLTEAGDALAVGLAEAPAGRLTAGLPGPLREACTLLDAATRAALDAIGDVKSDDPDPVRKQQAKAVLDELSATAQRLLEESEHDVAWVEKPDNGSRRALVVAPLSVAGTLATHLYDERTVVATSATLALGGRFDTVARALGLEAPPPAPPSPAAAALAAATARG
;
A
#
# COMPACT_ATOMS: atom_id res chain seq x y z
N GLU A 1 -14.79 5.50 -11.53
CA GLU A 1 -15.22 4.13 -11.90
C GLU A 1 -16.42 3.61 -11.12
N ALA A 2 -16.42 3.62 -9.77
CA ALA A 2 -17.57 3.11 -8.99
C ALA A 2 -18.90 3.84 -9.28
N LEU A 3 -18.84 5.13 -9.64
CA LEU A 3 -20.01 5.96 -9.93
C LEU A 3 -20.67 5.70 -11.29
N ARG A 4 -19.90 5.22 -12.28
CA ARG A 4 -20.45 4.73 -13.55
C ARG A 4 -20.94 3.28 -13.43
N ALA A 5 -20.39 2.50 -12.49
CA ALA A 5 -20.80 1.11 -12.22
C ALA A 5 -22.19 0.99 -11.55
N GLU A 6 -22.66 2.03 -10.84
CA GLU A 6 -24.03 2.11 -10.32
C GLU A 6 -25.12 2.09 -11.41
N ARG A 7 -24.74 2.21 -12.69
CA ARG A 7 -25.65 2.18 -13.84
C ARG A 7 -26.32 0.80 -14.03
N ALA A 8 -25.76 -0.29 -13.48
CA ALA A 8 -26.31 -1.64 -13.64
C ALA A 8 -27.18 -2.13 -12.47
N ALA A 9 -27.05 -1.53 -11.28
CA ALA A 9 -27.81 -1.88 -10.09
C ALA A 9 -28.69 -0.68 -9.69
N GLY A 10 -29.99 -0.78 -9.98
CA GLY A 10 -30.96 0.31 -9.83
C GLY A 10 -30.79 1.16 -8.56
N ARG A 11 -30.98 2.48 -8.72
CA ARG A 11 -30.99 3.56 -7.71
C ARG A 11 -30.70 3.10 -6.27
N PRO A 12 -29.46 3.20 -5.77
CA PRO A 12 -29.24 3.16 -4.33
C PRO A 12 -29.88 4.40 -3.69
N HIS A 13 -30.50 4.19 -2.52
CA HIS A 13 -31.13 5.22 -1.70
C HIS A 13 -30.25 6.47 -1.62
N ALA A 14 -30.80 7.64 -1.94
CA ALA A 14 -30.10 8.92 -1.75
C ALA A 14 -29.65 9.01 -0.28
N LEU A 15 -28.34 8.96 -0.04
CA LEU A 15 -27.77 9.13 1.29
C LEU A 15 -28.14 10.54 1.75
N PRO A 16 -28.97 10.72 2.80
CA PRO A 16 -29.38 12.06 3.19
C PRO A 16 -28.18 12.85 3.76
N GLY A 17 -28.11 14.14 3.45
CA GLY A 17 -27.14 15.07 4.03
C GLY A 17 -25.96 15.47 3.13
N ARG A 18 -24.93 16.07 3.72
CA ARG A 18 -23.75 16.63 3.00
C ARG A 18 -23.00 15.57 2.20
N LEU A 19 -22.88 14.35 2.74
CA LEU A 19 -22.18 13.23 2.08
C LEU A 19 -22.88 12.79 0.80
N GLY A 20 -24.22 12.67 0.79
CA GLY A 20 -24.96 12.30 -0.42
C GLY A 20 -24.80 13.32 -1.54
N LYS A 21 -24.87 14.62 -1.21
CA LYS A 21 -24.62 15.70 -2.18
C LYS A 21 -23.20 15.65 -2.78
N GLN A 22 -22.20 15.28 -1.98
CA GLN A 22 -20.83 15.11 -2.47
C GLN A 22 -20.70 13.90 -3.39
N ILE A 23 -21.37 12.79 -3.07
CA ILE A 23 -21.40 11.59 -3.92
C ILE A 23 -22.13 11.86 -5.24
N GLU A 24 -23.25 12.59 -5.21
CA GLU A 24 -23.96 13.04 -6.42
C GLU A 24 -23.06 13.92 -7.28
N ARG A 25 -22.40 14.92 -6.69
CA ARG A 25 -21.45 15.78 -7.42
C ARG A 25 -20.30 14.99 -8.03
N LEU A 26 -19.75 14.02 -7.30
CA LEU A 26 -18.73 13.13 -7.84
C LEU A 26 -19.26 12.32 -9.03
N ARG A 27 -20.52 11.87 -8.96
CA ARG A 27 -21.16 11.14 -10.07
C ARG A 27 -21.23 12.01 -11.30
N ASP A 28 -21.76 13.21 -11.16
CA ASP A 28 -21.95 14.15 -12.25
C ASP A 28 -20.60 14.55 -12.86
N TRP A 29 -19.62 14.91 -12.04
CA TRP A 29 -18.26 15.22 -12.48
C TRP A 29 -17.60 14.03 -13.21
N ALA A 30 -17.76 12.81 -12.70
CA ALA A 30 -17.22 11.61 -13.34
C ALA A 30 -17.84 11.34 -14.73
N MET A 31 -18.96 11.97 -15.09
CA MET A 31 -19.55 11.89 -16.43
C MET A 31 -18.97 12.93 -17.39
N GLU A 32 -18.41 14.02 -16.87
CA GLU A 32 -17.91 15.16 -17.65
C GLU A 32 -16.38 15.17 -17.79
N THR A 33 -15.64 14.70 -16.78
CA THR A 33 -14.17 14.65 -16.83
C THR A 33 -13.67 13.71 -17.92
N GLU A 34 -12.63 14.15 -18.64
CA GLU A 34 -11.91 13.35 -19.62
C GLU A 34 -10.76 12.56 -19.01
N THR A 35 -10.17 13.05 -17.90
CA THR A 35 -8.96 12.48 -17.31
C THR A 35 -9.25 11.65 -16.05
N GLY A 36 -10.32 11.98 -15.32
CA GLY A 36 -10.62 11.43 -14.01
C GLY A 36 -9.67 11.92 -12.90
N ASP A 37 -8.94 13.01 -13.11
CA ASP A 37 -8.04 13.58 -12.09
C ASP A 37 -8.83 14.27 -10.98
N ARG A 38 -8.56 13.88 -9.73
CA ARG A 38 -9.22 14.42 -8.55
C ARG A 38 -9.11 15.94 -8.45
N ASP A 39 -8.01 16.51 -8.92
CA ASP A 39 -7.74 17.95 -8.81
C ASP A 39 -8.60 18.79 -9.78
N GLU A 40 -9.25 18.17 -10.77
CA GLU A 40 -10.21 18.85 -11.65
C GLU A 40 -11.58 19.11 -10.99
N LEU A 41 -11.86 18.47 -9.85
CA LEU A 41 -13.14 18.62 -9.16
C LEU A 41 -13.14 19.86 -8.25
N ASP A 42 -13.81 20.93 -8.71
CA ASP A 42 -14.00 22.18 -7.94
C ASP A 42 -15.50 22.52 -7.73
N PRO A 43 -15.97 22.74 -6.49
CA PRO A 43 -15.25 22.53 -5.24
C PRO A 43 -15.03 21.04 -4.95
N GLY A 44 -13.86 20.72 -4.41
CA GLY A 44 -13.49 19.35 -4.01
C GLY A 44 -14.45 18.75 -2.98
N VAL A 45 -14.38 17.43 -2.81
CA VAL A 45 -15.16 16.67 -1.81
C VAL A 45 -14.30 16.21 -0.65
N ASP A 46 -14.95 15.88 0.46
CA ASP A 46 -14.28 15.32 1.63
C ASP A 46 -13.70 13.92 1.28
N ASP A 47 -12.55 13.55 1.86
CA ASP A 47 -11.87 12.29 1.54
C ASP A 47 -12.73 11.05 1.77
N LEU A 48 -13.66 11.11 2.73
CA LEU A 48 -14.60 10.02 2.99
C LEU A 48 -15.50 9.77 1.77
N ALA A 49 -16.03 10.83 1.15
CA ALA A 49 -16.86 10.71 -0.05
C ALA A 49 -16.05 10.08 -1.18
N TRP A 50 -14.80 10.54 -1.39
CA TRP A 50 -13.91 10.01 -2.42
C TRP A 50 -13.61 8.52 -2.22
N ARG A 51 -13.29 8.10 -0.99
CA ARG A 51 -13.01 6.69 -0.65
C ARG A 51 -14.21 5.77 -0.88
N LEU A 52 -15.44 6.25 -0.69
CA LEU A 52 -16.64 5.45 -0.91
C LEU A 52 -16.89 5.14 -2.39
N VAL A 53 -16.34 5.95 -3.29
CA VAL A 53 -16.56 5.84 -4.75
C VAL A 53 -15.30 5.46 -5.54
N SER A 54 -14.22 5.13 -4.83
CA SER A 54 -12.92 4.81 -5.40
C SER A 54 -12.49 3.41 -5.01
N MET A 55 -11.60 2.83 -5.80
CA MET A 55 -11.03 1.51 -5.55
C MET A 55 -9.52 1.65 -5.31
N PRO A 56 -8.99 1.12 -4.19
CA PRO A 56 -7.55 1.03 -4.01
C PRO A 56 -6.90 0.22 -5.13
N ALA A 57 -5.69 0.59 -5.55
CA ALA A 57 -4.96 -0.13 -6.62
C ALA A 57 -4.80 -1.63 -6.33
N ARG A 58 -4.71 -2.02 -5.06
CA ARG A 58 -4.63 -3.41 -4.60
C ARG A 58 -5.92 -4.22 -4.88
N GLU A 59 -7.07 -3.58 -4.81
CA GLU A 59 -8.40 -4.18 -5.08
C GLU A 59 -8.77 -4.14 -6.57
N CYS A 60 -8.01 -3.42 -7.40
CA CYS A 60 -8.24 -3.33 -8.84
C CYS A 60 -7.98 -4.67 -9.52
N VAL A 61 -8.95 -5.15 -10.29
CA VAL A 61 -8.87 -6.43 -11.03
C VAL A 61 -8.12 -6.30 -12.36
N GLY A 62 -7.81 -5.08 -12.78
CA GLY A 62 -7.16 -4.72 -14.05
C GLY A 62 -8.12 -4.62 -15.23
N ALA A 63 -7.74 -3.86 -16.26
CA ALA A 63 -8.57 -3.60 -17.45
C ALA A 63 -9.18 -4.85 -18.08
N SER A 64 -8.42 -5.94 -18.20
CA SER A 64 -8.82 -7.16 -18.90
C SER A 64 -9.91 -7.96 -18.18
N ARG A 65 -10.04 -7.80 -16.86
CA ARG A 65 -11.04 -8.49 -16.02
C ARG A 65 -12.11 -7.56 -15.48
N CYS A 66 -11.95 -6.24 -15.69
CA CYS A 66 -12.91 -5.24 -15.30
C CYS A 66 -13.91 -5.00 -16.44
N PRO A 67 -15.23 -5.15 -16.22
CA PRO A 67 -16.26 -4.81 -17.21
C PRO A 67 -16.17 -3.36 -17.72
N PHE A 68 -15.58 -2.48 -16.91
CA PHE A 68 -15.41 -1.05 -17.22
C PHE A 68 -13.97 -0.71 -17.64
N GLY A 69 -13.11 -1.71 -17.89
CA GLY A 69 -11.69 -1.49 -18.19
C GLY A 69 -11.43 -0.57 -19.39
N ALA A 70 -12.32 -0.58 -20.39
CA ALA A 70 -12.22 0.28 -21.57
C ALA A 70 -12.50 1.77 -21.26
N GLU A 71 -13.30 2.06 -20.24
CA GLU A 71 -13.69 3.41 -19.82
C GLU A 71 -12.99 3.81 -18.50
N CYS A 72 -12.00 3.03 -18.06
CA CYS A 72 -11.28 3.25 -16.82
C CYS A 72 -10.31 4.43 -16.96
N PHE A 73 -10.53 5.50 -16.18
CA PHE A 73 -9.62 6.65 -16.11
C PHE A 73 -8.19 6.25 -15.72
N ALA A 74 -8.02 5.28 -14.80
CA ALA A 74 -6.70 4.82 -14.41
C ALA A 74 -5.98 4.08 -15.54
N GLU A 75 -6.69 3.28 -16.35
CA GLU A 75 -6.10 2.58 -17.50
C GLU A 75 -5.82 3.53 -18.67
N ALA A 76 -6.72 4.49 -18.91
CA ALA A 76 -6.48 5.57 -19.88
C ALA A 76 -5.24 6.39 -19.49
N SER A 77 -5.10 6.73 -18.20
CA SER A 77 -3.92 7.43 -17.68
C SER A 77 -2.65 6.59 -17.86
N ARG A 78 -2.67 5.28 -17.58
CA ARG A 78 -1.55 4.36 -17.84
C ARG A 78 -1.21 4.24 -19.33
N ALA A 79 -2.22 4.24 -20.20
CA ALA A 79 -1.99 4.21 -21.65
C ALA A 79 -1.29 5.48 -22.13
N ARG A 80 -1.76 6.66 -21.71
CA ARG A 80 -1.09 7.94 -21.99
C ARG A 80 0.34 7.97 -21.45
N ALA A 81 0.56 7.47 -20.23
CA ALA A 81 1.89 7.40 -19.64
C ALA A 81 2.84 6.50 -20.44
N ARG A 82 2.36 5.42 -21.07
CA ARG A 82 3.17 4.55 -21.95
C ARG A 82 3.61 5.21 -23.25
N GLU A 83 2.85 6.20 -23.72
CA GLU A 83 3.15 6.95 -24.96
C GLU A 83 3.99 8.20 -24.68
N ALA A 84 4.10 8.62 -23.42
CA ALA A 84 4.84 9.82 -23.03
C ALA A 84 6.36 9.57 -22.98
N ASP A 85 7.14 10.55 -23.45
CA ASP A 85 8.60 10.53 -23.33
C ASP A 85 9.07 10.75 -21.88
N ILE A 86 8.30 11.53 -21.11
CA ILE A 86 8.60 11.88 -19.72
C ILE A 86 7.34 11.69 -18.88
N VAL A 87 7.47 10.89 -17.82
CA VAL A 87 6.42 10.67 -16.82
C VAL A 87 6.89 11.23 -15.48
N VAL A 88 6.12 12.15 -14.92
CA VAL A 88 6.34 12.68 -13.58
C VAL A 88 5.35 11.99 -12.64
N THR A 89 5.85 11.40 -11.56
CA THR A 89 5.03 10.76 -10.53
C THR A 89 5.57 11.04 -9.15
N ASN A 90 4.76 10.79 -8.13
CA ASN A 90 5.18 10.93 -6.75
C ASN A 90 5.91 9.67 -6.24
N HIS A 91 6.69 9.84 -5.17
CA HIS A 91 7.40 8.73 -4.53
C HIS A 91 6.50 7.61 -4.04
N SER A 92 5.26 7.93 -3.63
CA SER A 92 4.31 6.95 -3.13
C SER A 92 3.87 5.96 -4.22
N LEU A 93 3.62 6.44 -5.43
CA LEU A 93 3.25 5.57 -6.55
C LEU A 93 4.42 4.70 -6.97
N LEU A 94 5.63 5.27 -7.01
CA LEU A 94 6.86 4.53 -7.29
C LEU A 94 7.11 3.43 -6.26
N ALA A 95 6.94 3.74 -4.96
CA ALA A 95 7.08 2.77 -3.87
C ALA A 95 6.06 1.62 -3.98
N VAL A 96 4.79 1.95 -4.22
CA VAL A 96 3.73 0.94 -4.42
C VAL A 96 4.00 0.09 -5.66
N ASP A 97 4.47 0.69 -6.74
CA ASP A 97 4.83 -0.03 -7.97
C ASP A 97 5.93 -1.06 -7.71
N MET A 98 6.97 -0.67 -6.98
CA MET A 98 8.09 -1.55 -6.60
C MET A 98 7.64 -2.73 -5.73
N ILE A 99 6.84 -2.47 -4.71
CA ILE A 99 6.45 -3.50 -3.73
C ILE A 99 5.38 -4.43 -4.29
N ALA A 100 4.42 -3.87 -5.02
CA ALA A 100 3.30 -4.65 -5.55
C ALA A 100 3.66 -5.36 -6.86
N GLY A 101 4.76 -4.99 -7.53
CA GLY A 101 5.15 -5.52 -8.84
C GLY A 101 4.10 -5.30 -9.92
N ARG A 102 3.33 -4.21 -9.81
CA ARG A 102 2.12 -3.98 -10.64
C ARG A 102 2.39 -3.25 -11.96
N HIS A 103 3.64 -2.85 -12.22
CA HIS A 103 4.05 -2.11 -13.42
C HIS A 103 3.10 -0.94 -13.75
N ILE A 104 2.71 -0.20 -12.71
CA ILE A 104 1.90 1.02 -12.78
C ILE A 104 2.70 2.11 -13.50
N VAL A 105 3.99 2.23 -13.17
CA VAL A 105 4.90 3.12 -13.86
C VAL A 105 5.41 2.39 -15.12
N PRO A 106 5.33 2.99 -16.32
CA PRO A 106 5.82 2.37 -17.54
C PRO A 106 7.31 1.96 -17.43
N PRO A 107 7.75 0.90 -18.13
CA PRO A 107 9.16 0.54 -18.19
C PRO A 107 10.01 1.73 -18.66
N HIS A 108 11.10 2.01 -17.93
CA HIS A 108 11.97 3.15 -18.21
C HIS A 108 13.41 2.81 -17.89
N LYS A 109 14.35 3.40 -18.67
CA LYS A 109 15.79 3.19 -18.50
C LYS A 109 16.45 4.24 -17.60
N LEU A 110 15.79 5.37 -17.38
CA LEU A 110 16.28 6.48 -16.57
C LEU A 110 15.20 6.86 -15.56
N LEU A 111 15.58 6.89 -14.28
CA LEU A 111 14.76 7.35 -13.18
C LEU A 111 15.46 8.53 -12.49
N ILE A 112 14.78 9.66 -12.38
CA ILE A 112 15.27 10.81 -11.61
C ILE A 112 14.44 10.85 -10.32
N VAL A 113 15.10 10.70 -9.18
CA VAL A 113 14.48 10.79 -7.86
C VAL A 113 14.87 12.12 -7.26
N ASP A 114 13.91 13.04 -7.21
CA ASP A 114 14.10 14.30 -6.50
C ASP A 114 13.80 14.15 -5.01
N GLU A 115 14.49 14.91 -4.16
CA GLU A 115 14.49 14.71 -2.72
C GLU A 115 14.68 13.24 -2.27
N ALA A 116 15.66 12.57 -2.88
CA ALA A 116 15.86 11.13 -2.73
C ALA A 116 16.06 10.64 -1.27
N HIS A 117 16.35 11.55 -0.32
CA HIS A 117 16.40 11.20 1.09
C HIS A 117 15.03 10.74 1.65
N GLU A 118 13.92 11.18 1.06
CA GLU A 118 12.56 10.78 1.45
C GLU A 118 12.18 9.39 0.91
N LEU A 119 12.83 8.90 -0.15
CA LEU A 119 12.37 7.72 -0.88
C LEU A 119 12.32 6.46 0.00
N ALA A 120 13.34 6.25 0.84
CA ALA A 120 13.41 5.09 1.72
C ALA A 120 12.21 5.03 2.69
N ASP A 121 11.81 6.16 3.25
CA ASP A 121 10.68 6.25 4.17
C ASP A 121 9.35 5.99 3.45
N ARG A 122 9.21 6.44 2.20
CA ARG A 122 8.02 6.17 1.36
C ARG A 122 7.90 4.69 1.01
N VAL A 123 9.02 4.04 0.71
CA VAL A 123 9.07 2.61 0.41
C VAL A 123 8.80 1.80 1.68
N SER A 124 9.37 2.19 2.81
CA SER A 124 9.09 1.58 4.12
C SER A 124 7.59 1.65 4.46
N SER A 125 7.00 2.84 4.30
CA SER A 125 5.57 3.06 4.52
C SER A 125 4.69 2.22 3.59
N ALA A 126 5.09 2.04 2.33
CA ALA A 126 4.36 1.19 1.38
C ALA A 126 4.56 -0.32 1.64
N ALA A 127 5.64 -0.72 2.32
CA ALA A 127 5.94 -2.11 2.67
C ALA A 127 5.32 -2.53 4.02
N GLN A 128 4.75 -1.57 4.75
CA GLN A 128 3.99 -1.81 5.95
C GLN A 128 2.70 -2.57 5.62
N ALA A 129 2.41 -3.60 6.41
CA ALA A 129 1.16 -4.32 6.39
C ALA A 129 0.51 -4.24 7.78
N GLU A 130 -0.82 -4.25 7.82
CA GLU A 130 -1.56 -4.05 9.07
C GLU A 130 -2.80 -4.93 9.14
N LEU A 131 -3.06 -5.46 10.34
CA LEU A 131 -4.31 -6.14 10.68
C LEU A 131 -5.16 -5.21 11.53
N VAL A 132 -6.38 -4.98 11.05
CA VAL A 132 -7.35 -4.08 11.68
C VAL A 132 -8.70 -4.77 11.77
N PRO A 133 -9.32 -4.85 12.97
CA PRO A 133 -10.60 -5.55 13.14
C PRO A 133 -11.69 -5.07 12.18
N GLU A 134 -11.84 -3.76 11.98
CA GLU A 134 -12.86 -3.18 11.09
C GLU A 134 -12.62 -3.48 9.61
N LEU A 135 -11.37 -3.77 9.22
CA LEU A 135 -11.05 -4.23 7.87
C LEU A 135 -11.44 -5.70 7.70
N ILE A 136 -11.10 -6.55 8.67
CA ILE A 136 -11.45 -7.97 8.66
C ILE A 136 -12.97 -8.13 8.61
N ASP A 137 -13.71 -7.48 9.50
CA ASP A 137 -15.17 -7.53 9.58
C ASP A 137 -15.86 -7.09 8.27
N ARG A 138 -15.39 -5.98 7.66
CA ARG A 138 -15.87 -5.52 6.35
C ARG A 138 -15.58 -6.53 5.23
N SER A 139 -14.38 -7.12 5.24
CA SER A 139 -13.94 -8.11 4.26
C SER A 139 -14.77 -9.38 4.37
N THR A 140 -15.01 -9.85 5.60
CA THR A 140 -15.89 -10.97 5.91
C THR A 140 -17.31 -10.72 5.41
N ARG A 141 -17.90 -9.55 5.67
CA ARG A 141 -19.24 -9.20 5.13
C ARG A 141 -19.29 -9.21 3.60
N ARG A 142 -18.24 -8.70 2.94
CA ARG A 142 -18.17 -8.68 1.47
C ARG A 142 -18.04 -10.10 0.88
N ALA A 143 -17.24 -10.95 1.51
CA ALA A 143 -16.97 -12.31 1.09
C ALA A 143 -18.10 -13.29 1.48
N ARG A 144 -18.91 -13.00 2.51
CA ARG A 144 -19.94 -13.91 3.06
C ARG A 144 -20.84 -14.58 2.02
N PRO A 145 -21.34 -13.90 0.96
CA PRO A 145 -22.16 -14.57 -0.06
C PRO A 145 -21.41 -15.60 -0.94
N LEU A 146 -20.07 -15.60 -0.89
CA LEU A 146 -19.20 -16.52 -1.60
C LEU A 146 -18.72 -17.69 -0.72
N LEU A 147 -19.09 -17.69 0.57
CA LEU A 147 -18.54 -18.58 1.58
C LEU A 147 -19.64 -19.45 2.20
N ARG A 148 -19.23 -20.61 2.71
CA ARG A 148 -20.07 -21.41 3.60
C ARG A 148 -20.22 -20.70 4.95
N PRO A 149 -21.38 -20.83 5.66
CA PRO A 149 -21.63 -20.16 6.92
C PRO A 149 -20.52 -20.36 7.96
N GLU A 150 -20.00 -21.58 8.07
CA GLU A 150 -18.98 -21.96 9.06
C GLU A 150 -17.63 -21.27 8.78
N VAL A 151 -17.30 -21.03 7.51
CA VAL A 151 -16.06 -20.32 7.13
C VAL A 151 -16.20 -18.83 7.40
N ALA A 152 -17.37 -18.25 7.12
CA ALA A 152 -17.65 -16.85 7.41
C ALA A 152 -17.67 -16.57 8.92
N GLU A 153 -18.14 -17.52 9.74
CA GLU A 153 -18.12 -17.43 11.21
C GLU A 153 -16.69 -17.44 11.74
N ARG A 154 -15.83 -18.34 11.27
CA ARG A 154 -14.40 -18.38 11.64
C ARG A 154 -13.65 -17.08 11.32
N LEU A 155 -13.98 -16.42 10.20
CA LEU A 155 -13.41 -15.11 9.87
C LEU A 155 -13.89 -14.01 10.84
N THR A 156 -15.16 -14.06 11.25
CA THR A 156 -15.70 -13.15 12.27
C THR A 156 -15.00 -13.37 13.62
N GLU A 157 -14.90 -14.62 14.07
CA GLU A 157 -14.19 -15.00 15.31
C GLU A 157 -12.73 -14.52 15.32
N ALA A 158 -12.01 -14.67 14.20
CA ALA A 158 -10.64 -14.19 14.08
C ALA A 158 -10.53 -12.65 14.20
N GLY A 159 -11.49 -11.93 13.62
CA GLY A 159 -11.58 -10.46 13.76
C GLY A 159 -11.86 -10.03 15.20
N ASP A 160 -12.76 -10.73 15.89
CA ASP A 160 -13.09 -10.48 17.29
C ASP A 160 -11.91 -10.80 18.22
N ALA A 161 -11.21 -11.92 17.99
CA ALA A 161 -9.99 -12.29 18.71
C ALA A 161 -8.90 -11.22 18.53
N LEU A 162 -8.73 -10.67 17.32
CA LEU A 162 -7.80 -9.57 17.09
C LEU A 162 -8.21 -8.31 17.87
N ALA A 163 -9.50 -7.98 17.91
CA ALA A 163 -9.99 -6.83 18.65
C ALA A 163 -9.73 -6.97 20.16
N VAL A 164 -9.95 -8.16 20.73
CA VAL A 164 -9.63 -8.48 22.13
C VAL A 164 -8.13 -8.42 22.39
N GLY A 165 -7.31 -9.06 21.56
CA GLY A 165 -5.86 -9.03 21.71
C GLY A 165 -5.28 -7.61 21.61
N LEU A 166 -5.80 -6.81 20.68
CA LEU A 166 -5.49 -5.39 20.58
C LEU A 166 -6.06 -4.59 21.75
N ALA A 167 -7.09 -5.02 22.46
CA ALA A 167 -7.55 -4.34 23.66
C ALA A 167 -6.54 -4.48 24.80
N GLU A 168 -5.99 -5.68 24.97
CA GLU A 168 -5.11 -6.04 26.08
C GLU A 168 -3.64 -5.64 25.87
N ALA A 169 -3.13 -5.73 24.64
CA ALA A 169 -1.71 -5.46 24.36
C ALA A 169 -1.33 -3.99 24.55
N PRO A 170 -0.21 -3.63 25.18
CA PRO A 170 0.21 -2.22 25.29
C PRO A 170 0.52 -1.63 23.90
N ALA A 171 0.38 -0.31 23.77
CA ALA A 171 0.79 0.39 22.55
C ALA A 171 2.33 0.38 22.39
N GLY A 172 2.80 0.39 21.14
CA GLY A 172 4.21 0.48 20.81
C GLY A 172 4.83 -0.82 20.30
N ARG A 173 6.16 -0.81 20.17
CA ARG A 173 6.94 -1.87 19.53
C ARG A 173 6.93 -3.16 20.34
N LEU A 174 6.72 -4.27 19.65
CA LEU A 174 6.80 -5.62 20.22
C LEU A 174 8.25 -6.11 20.17
N THR A 175 8.92 -6.17 21.32
CA THR A 175 10.33 -6.58 21.43
C THR A 175 10.54 -7.99 21.97
N ALA A 176 9.55 -8.54 22.67
CA ALA A 176 9.58 -9.89 23.25
C ALA A 176 8.78 -10.92 22.41
N GLY A 177 8.53 -10.59 21.15
CA GLY A 177 7.66 -11.35 20.26
C GLY A 177 6.18 -11.00 20.39
N LEU A 178 5.36 -11.71 19.61
CA LEU A 178 3.93 -11.50 19.51
C LEU A 178 3.21 -12.00 20.78
N PRO A 179 2.46 -11.12 21.50
CA PRO A 179 1.70 -11.50 22.68
C PRO A 179 0.72 -12.63 22.41
N GLY A 180 0.48 -13.50 23.40
CA GLY A 180 -0.38 -14.69 23.28
C GLY A 180 -1.73 -14.44 22.59
N PRO A 181 -2.54 -13.46 23.06
CA PRO A 181 -3.82 -13.14 22.44
C PRO A 181 -3.71 -12.69 20.97
N LEU A 182 -2.68 -11.92 20.63
CA LEU A 182 -2.44 -11.47 19.25
C LEU A 182 -1.95 -12.61 18.35
N ARG A 183 -1.14 -13.53 18.89
CA ARG A 183 -0.68 -14.72 18.18
C ARG A 183 -1.84 -15.67 17.89
N GLU A 184 -2.72 -15.87 18.86
CA GLU A 184 -3.94 -16.66 18.67
C GLU A 184 -4.82 -16.04 17.58
N ALA A 185 -5.07 -14.73 17.64
CA ALA A 185 -5.83 -14.01 16.63
C ALA A 185 -5.23 -14.14 15.22
N CYS A 186 -3.91 -13.98 15.07
CA CYS A 186 -3.22 -14.15 13.78
C CYS A 186 -3.33 -15.60 13.26
N THR A 187 -3.21 -16.58 14.16
CA THR A 187 -3.34 -18.02 13.81
C THR A 187 -4.75 -18.35 13.32
N LEU A 188 -5.77 -17.86 14.04
CA LEU A 188 -7.17 -17.99 13.65
C LEU A 188 -7.43 -17.31 12.31
N LEU A 189 -6.89 -16.11 12.11
CA LEU A 189 -7.06 -15.35 10.87
C LEU A 189 -6.41 -16.06 9.67
N ASP A 190 -5.17 -16.54 9.79
CA ASP A 190 -4.51 -17.28 8.70
C ASP A 190 -5.30 -18.55 8.35
N ALA A 191 -5.72 -19.33 9.35
CA ALA A 191 -6.50 -20.53 9.11
C ALA A 191 -7.88 -20.25 8.48
N ALA A 192 -8.55 -19.17 8.89
CA ALA A 192 -9.85 -18.78 8.36
C ALA A 192 -9.75 -18.20 6.95
N THR A 193 -8.74 -17.37 6.68
CA THR A 193 -8.48 -16.78 5.35
C THR A 193 -8.11 -17.86 4.33
N ARG A 194 -7.23 -18.81 4.67
CA ARG A 194 -6.94 -19.97 3.81
C ARG A 194 -8.19 -20.78 3.48
N ALA A 195 -9.00 -21.12 4.48
CA ALA A 195 -10.25 -21.85 4.26
C ALA A 195 -11.26 -21.07 3.40
N ALA A 196 -11.27 -19.73 3.51
CA ALA A 196 -12.08 -18.86 2.68
C ALA A 196 -11.58 -18.80 1.23
N LEU A 197 -10.27 -18.69 1.03
CA LEU A 197 -9.63 -18.71 -0.29
C LEU A 197 -9.89 -20.04 -1.01
N ASP A 198 -9.76 -21.16 -0.30
CA ASP A 198 -10.07 -22.50 -0.81
C ASP A 198 -11.55 -22.64 -1.20
N ALA A 199 -12.46 -22.10 -0.39
CA ALA A 199 -13.89 -22.13 -0.66
C ALA A 199 -14.28 -21.25 -1.86
N ILE A 200 -13.62 -20.10 -2.04
CA ILE A 200 -13.83 -19.22 -3.20
C ILE A 200 -13.27 -19.85 -4.48
N GLY A 201 -12.10 -20.49 -4.39
CA GLY A 201 -11.41 -21.11 -5.51
C GLY A 201 -10.91 -20.11 -6.56
N ASP A 202 -10.83 -20.56 -7.81
CA ASP A 202 -10.37 -19.73 -8.93
C ASP A 202 -11.48 -18.85 -9.50
N VAL A 203 -11.10 -17.65 -9.91
CA VAL A 203 -11.99 -16.70 -10.60
C VAL A 203 -12.04 -17.06 -12.07
N LYS A 204 -13.23 -17.36 -12.57
CA LYS A 204 -13.48 -17.69 -13.98
C LYS A 204 -14.28 -16.58 -14.63
N SER A 205 -14.14 -16.41 -15.94
CA SER A 205 -14.85 -15.37 -16.70
C SER A 205 -16.37 -15.56 -16.74
N ASP A 206 -16.86 -16.77 -16.51
CA ASP A 206 -18.28 -17.16 -16.48
C ASP A 206 -18.88 -17.18 -15.06
N ASP A 207 -18.11 -16.80 -14.02
CA ASP A 207 -18.66 -16.61 -12.68
C ASP A 207 -19.78 -15.53 -12.71
N PRO A 208 -20.83 -15.63 -11.87
CA PRO A 208 -21.90 -14.64 -11.84
C PRO A 208 -21.44 -13.22 -11.50
N ASP A 209 -20.36 -13.09 -10.71
CA ASP A 209 -19.73 -11.82 -10.37
C ASP A 209 -18.21 -12.02 -10.17
N PRO A 210 -17.45 -12.08 -11.28
CA PRO A 210 -16.01 -12.39 -11.24
C PRO A 210 -15.21 -11.26 -10.58
N VAL A 211 -15.70 -10.02 -10.69
CA VAL A 211 -15.07 -8.84 -10.09
C VAL A 211 -15.13 -8.92 -8.57
N ARG A 212 -16.33 -9.15 -8.01
CA ARG A 212 -16.50 -9.28 -6.56
C ARG A 212 -15.70 -10.46 -6.01
N LYS A 213 -15.68 -11.58 -6.72
CA LYS A 213 -14.92 -12.78 -6.34
C LYS A 213 -13.42 -12.50 -6.29
N GLN A 214 -12.87 -11.87 -7.32
CA GLN A 214 -11.46 -11.47 -7.37
C GLN A 214 -11.10 -10.48 -6.26
N GLN A 215 -11.99 -9.52 -5.98
CA GLN A 215 -11.77 -8.54 -4.91
C GLN A 215 -11.77 -9.19 -3.52
N ALA A 216 -12.73 -10.08 -3.25
CA ALA A 216 -12.77 -10.83 -2.00
C ALA A 216 -11.49 -11.67 -1.85
N LYS A 217 -11.06 -12.36 -2.91
CA LYS A 217 -9.83 -13.15 -2.93
C LYS A 217 -8.60 -12.29 -2.63
N ALA A 218 -8.42 -11.17 -3.32
CA ALA A 218 -7.27 -10.28 -3.14
C ALA A 218 -7.13 -9.75 -1.70
N VAL A 219 -8.24 -9.37 -1.06
CA VAL A 219 -8.19 -8.88 0.33
C VAL A 219 -7.94 -10.02 1.32
N LEU A 220 -8.51 -11.21 1.09
CA LEU A 220 -8.25 -12.39 1.93
C LEU A 220 -6.80 -12.88 1.81
N ASP A 221 -6.21 -12.84 0.61
CA ASP A 221 -4.79 -13.13 0.36
C ASP A 221 -3.90 -12.17 1.15
N GLU A 222 -4.19 -10.86 1.12
CA GLU A 222 -3.45 -9.83 1.86
C GLU A 222 -3.53 -10.03 3.38
N LEU A 223 -4.73 -10.34 3.89
CA LEU A 223 -4.92 -10.65 5.32
C LEU A 223 -4.16 -11.92 5.73
N SER A 224 -4.20 -12.97 4.90
CA SER A 224 -3.45 -14.23 5.14
C SER A 224 -1.95 -13.97 5.14
N ALA A 225 -1.42 -13.28 4.13
CA ALA A 225 0.00 -12.96 4.03
C ALA A 225 0.48 -12.10 5.21
N THR A 226 -0.32 -11.12 5.63
CA THR A 226 0.01 -10.27 6.79
C THR A 226 0.01 -11.08 8.09
N ALA A 227 -0.97 -11.96 8.30
CA ALA A 227 -1.03 -12.83 9.46
C ALA A 227 0.16 -13.79 9.53
N GLN A 228 0.54 -14.40 8.40
CA GLN A 228 1.71 -15.28 8.31
C GLN A 228 3.00 -14.53 8.64
N ARG A 229 3.19 -13.34 8.06
CA ARG A 229 4.36 -12.50 8.31
C ARG A 229 4.49 -12.13 9.79
N LEU A 230 3.38 -11.82 10.46
CA LEU A 230 3.35 -11.56 11.90
C LEU A 230 3.68 -12.80 12.75
N LEU A 231 3.26 -13.98 12.31
CA LEU A 231 3.51 -15.26 13.01
C LEU A 231 4.94 -15.76 12.82
N GLU A 232 5.59 -15.43 11.71
CA GLU A 232 6.97 -15.81 11.42
C GLU A 232 7.97 -15.14 12.36
N GLU A 233 7.67 -13.93 12.83
CA GLU A 233 8.54 -13.14 13.73
C GLU A 233 9.98 -13.02 13.20
N SER A 234 10.10 -12.78 11.89
CA SER A 234 11.38 -12.62 11.21
C SER A 234 12.24 -11.55 11.88
N GLU A 235 13.55 -11.82 12.01
CA GLU A 235 14.53 -10.84 12.52
C GLU A 235 14.68 -9.62 11.60
N HIS A 236 14.13 -9.67 10.39
CA HIS A 236 14.14 -8.58 9.43
C HIS A 236 12.90 -7.69 9.50
N ASP A 237 11.93 -8.02 10.35
CA ASP A 237 10.69 -7.28 10.53
C ASP A 237 10.59 -6.65 11.92
N VAL A 238 9.78 -5.60 12.00
CA VAL A 238 9.33 -5.00 13.26
C VAL A 238 7.83 -5.02 13.29
N ALA A 239 7.28 -5.54 14.39
CA ALA A 239 5.87 -5.45 14.70
C ALA A 239 5.59 -4.46 15.85
N TRP A 240 4.46 -3.77 15.78
CA TRP A 240 3.99 -2.87 16.84
C TRP A 240 2.47 -2.79 16.90
N VAL A 241 1.97 -2.35 18.05
CA VAL A 241 0.54 -2.12 18.28
C VAL A 241 0.27 -0.61 18.23
N GLU A 242 -0.60 -0.20 17.32
CA GLU A 242 -1.09 1.18 17.25
C GLU A 242 -2.39 1.33 18.04
N LYS A 243 -2.38 2.28 18.99
CA LYS A 243 -3.54 2.67 19.80
C LYS A 243 -3.58 4.19 19.92
N PRO A 244 -4.30 4.86 19.02
CA PRO A 244 -4.45 6.30 19.11
C PRO A 244 -5.28 6.69 20.36
N ASP A 245 -4.86 7.74 21.07
CA ASP A 245 -5.49 8.20 22.32
C ASP A 245 -6.94 8.68 22.15
N ASN A 246 -7.32 9.07 20.92
CA ASN A 246 -8.66 9.54 20.58
C ASN A 246 -9.69 8.39 20.41
N GLY A 247 -9.32 7.15 20.75
CA GLY A 247 -10.19 5.98 20.63
C GLY A 247 -10.42 5.54 19.18
N SER A 248 -9.59 6.00 18.24
CA SER A 248 -9.69 5.61 16.83
C SER A 248 -9.14 4.21 16.55
N ARG A 249 -8.89 3.93 15.27
CA ARG A 249 -8.51 2.65 14.69
C ARG A 249 -7.32 2.01 15.43
N ARG A 250 -7.50 0.81 15.97
CA ARG A 250 -6.42 -0.01 16.54
C ARG A 250 -5.89 -0.93 15.47
N ALA A 251 -4.57 -1.08 15.42
CA ALA A 251 -3.91 -1.91 14.42
C ALA A 251 -2.77 -2.71 15.02
N LEU A 252 -2.60 -3.93 14.54
CA LEU A 252 -1.35 -4.67 14.66
C LEU A 252 -0.60 -4.50 13.34
N VAL A 253 0.59 -3.93 13.42
CA VAL A 253 1.34 -3.48 12.24
C VAL A 253 2.65 -4.25 12.16
N VAL A 254 3.06 -4.60 10.94
CA VAL A 254 4.38 -5.17 10.63
C VAL A 254 5.01 -4.45 9.45
N ALA A 255 6.30 -4.11 9.56
CA ALA A 255 7.07 -3.48 8.51
C ALA A 255 8.53 -3.97 8.54
N PRO A 256 9.25 -3.92 7.40
CA PRO A 256 10.64 -4.37 7.38
C PRO A 256 11.54 -3.38 8.14
N LEU A 257 12.56 -3.89 8.83
CA LEU A 257 13.60 -3.08 9.49
C LEU A 257 14.36 -2.20 8.49
N SER A 258 14.49 -2.66 7.25
CA SER A 258 15.15 -1.94 6.18
C SER A 258 14.54 -2.29 4.84
N VAL A 259 14.39 -1.28 3.99
CA VAL A 259 13.99 -1.44 2.58
C VAL A 259 15.17 -1.36 1.62
N ALA A 260 16.40 -1.27 2.12
CA ALA A 260 17.60 -1.10 1.31
C ALA A 260 17.76 -2.23 0.29
N GLY A 261 17.51 -3.49 0.67
CA GLY A 261 17.57 -4.63 -0.25
C GLY A 261 16.52 -4.56 -1.36
N THR A 262 15.27 -4.24 -1.00
CA THR A 262 14.17 -4.01 -1.96
C THR A 262 14.53 -2.90 -2.94
N LEU A 263 15.05 -1.79 -2.43
CA LEU A 263 15.51 -0.68 -3.24
C LEU A 263 16.65 -1.08 -4.15
N ALA A 264 17.65 -1.81 -3.65
CA ALA A 264 18.78 -2.28 -4.45
C ALA A 264 18.31 -3.06 -5.69
N THR A 265 17.49 -4.09 -5.46
CA THR A 265 16.96 -4.97 -6.50
C THR A 265 16.06 -4.21 -7.47
N HIS A 266 15.12 -3.41 -6.98
CA HIS A 266 14.11 -2.82 -7.85
C HIS A 266 14.55 -1.49 -8.48
N LEU A 267 15.43 -0.70 -7.85
CA LEU A 267 15.87 0.58 -8.41
C LEU A 267 16.97 0.42 -9.44
N TYR A 268 17.97 -0.44 -9.23
CA TYR A 268 19.24 -0.33 -9.97
C TYR A 268 19.49 -1.43 -11.00
N ASP A 269 18.83 -2.58 -10.89
CA ASP A 269 19.12 -3.73 -11.77
C ASP A 269 18.83 -3.44 -13.25
N GLU A 270 17.76 -2.71 -13.54
CA GLU A 270 17.25 -2.52 -14.92
C GLU A 270 17.34 -1.08 -15.43
N ARG A 271 17.78 -0.12 -14.61
CA ARG A 271 17.71 1.32 -14.93
C ARG A 271 18.81 2.14 -14.28
N THR A 272 19.15 3.25 -14.93
CA THR A 272 20.02 4.28 -14.37
C THR A 272 19.20 5.17 -13.43
N VAL A 273 19.70 5.39 -12.22
CA VAL A 273 19.05 6.24 -11.22
C VAL A 273 19.90 7.49 -10.96
N VAL A 274 19.28 8.65 -11.10
CA VAL A 274 19.85 9.94 -10.71
C VAL A 274 19.11 10.41 -9.47
N ALA A 275 19.80 10.44 -8.34
CA ALA A 275 19.25 10.94 -7.09
C ALA A 275 19.67 12.40 -6.87
N THR A 276 18.70 13.28 -6.63
CA THR A 276 18.92 14.68 -6.27
C THR A 276 18.34 14.95 -4.88
N SER A 277 19.04 15.74 -4.07
CA SER A 277 18.48 16.39 -2.88
C SER A 277 19.45 17.43 -2.34
N ALA A 278 18.91 18.50 -1.74
CA ALA A 278 19.70 19.52 -1.06
C ALA A 278 20.44 19.01 0.18
N THR A 279 20.01 17.87 0.76
CA THR A 279 20.51 17.35 2.05
C THR A 279 21.27 16.02 1.92
N LEU A 280 21.58 15.55 0.70
CA LEU A 280 22.22 14.25 0.48
C LEU A 280 23.55 14.08 1.23
N ALA A 281 24.32 15.15 1.38
CA ALA A 281 25.64 15.16 1.98
C ALA A 281 25.66 15.79 3.39
N LEU A 282 24.76 15.35 4.28
CA LEU A 282 24.83 15.72 5.69
C LEU A 282 26.20 15.32 6.28
N GLY A 283 27.05 16.32 6.59
CA GLY A 283 28.44 16.10 7.00
C GLY A 283 29.43 15.84 5.87
N GLY A 284 29.10 16.18 4.62
CA GLY A 284 29.98 16.08 3.46
C GLY A 284 30.16 14.67 2.89
N ARG A 285 29.36 13.69 3.35
CA ARG A 285 29.42 12.29 2.92
C ARG A 285 28.04 11.77 2.54
N PHE A 286 28.00 10.83 1.59
CA PHE A 286 26.76 10.25 1.09
C PHE A 286 26.38 8.92 1.78
N ASP A 287 27.22 8.38 2.66
CA ASP A 287 27.10 7.01 3.20
C ASP A 287 25.71 6.69 3.78
N THR A 288 25.09 7.63 4.50
CA THR A 288 23.78 7.41 5.13
C THR A 288 22.69 7.26 4.07
N VAL A 289 22.66 8.16 3.09
CA VAL A 289 21.66 8.11 2.02
C VAL A 289 21.94 6.96 1.06
N ALA A 290 23.21 6.70 0.73
CA ALA A 290 23.60 5.55 -0.08
C ALA A 290 23.08 4.25 0.55
N ARG A 291 23.33 4.04 1.85
CA ARG A 291 22.83 2.84 2.55
C ARG A 291 21.31 2.78 2.60
N ALA A 292 20.63 3.89 2.89
CA ALA A 292 19.17 3.95 2.93
C ALA A 292 18.53 3.63 1.56
N LEU A 293 19.19 4.05 0.48
CA LEU A 293 18.77 3.80 -0.90
C LEU A 293 19.23 2.45 -1.45
N GLY A 294 19.88 1.59 -0.66
CA GLY A 294 20.32 0.27 -1.12
C GLY A 294 21.60 0.27 -1.95
N LEU A 295 22.37 1.35 -1.95
CA LEU A 295 23.70 1.40 -2.55
C LEU A 295 24.73 0.87 -1.53
N GLU A 296 25.62 -0.02 -1.98
CA GLU A 296 26.84 -0.32 -1.22
C GLU A 296 27.65 0.97 -1.08
N ALA A 297 27.96 1.36 0.16
CA ALA A 297 28.80 2.53 0.37
C ALA A 297 30.17 2.28 -0.28
N PRO A 298 30.61 3.09 -1.26
CA PRO A 298 31.96 2.95 -1.76
C PRO A 298 32.93 3.17 -0.60
N PRO A 299 34.09 2.48 -0.58
CA PRO A 299 35.11 2.74 0.42
C PRO A 299 35.44 4.24 0.41
N PRO A 300 35.72 4.85 1.58
CA PRO A 300 35.93 6.29 1.66
C PRO A 300 36.98 6.71 0.63
N ALA A 301 36.61 7.64 -0.24
CA ALA A 301 37.56 8.21 -1.20
C ALA A 301 38.74 8.78 -0.41
N PRO A 302 39.99 8.55 -0.84
CA PRO A 302 41.13 9.16 -0.20
C PRO A 302 40.92 10.68 -0.18
N PRO A 303 41.28 11.36 0.93
CA PRO A 303 41.07 12.79 1.05
C PRO A 303 41.70 13.49 -0.15
N SER A 304 40.99 14.47 -0.71
CA SER A 304 41.55 15.27 -1.80
C SER A 304 42.91 15.85 -1.34
N PRO A 305 43.87 16.08 -2.25
CA PRO A 305 45.16 16.68 -1.89
C PRO A 305 45.00 17.98 -1.07
N ALA A 306 43.93 18.74 -1.33
CA ALA A 306 43.57 19.92 -0.57
C ALA A 306 43.09 19.62 0.86
N ALA A 307 42.24 18.59 1.06
CA ALA A 307 41.79 18.16 2.38
C ALA A 307 42.92 17.54 3.21
N ALA A 308 43.82 16.78 2.56
CA ALA A 308 45.01 16.23 3.20
C ALA A 308 46.01 17.32 3.61
N ALA A 309 46.19 18.36 2.79
CA ALA A 309 47.03 19.51 3.12
C ALA A 309 46.48 20.32 4.31
N LEU A 310 45.15 20.49 4.38
CA LEU A 310 44.50 21.20 5.48
C LEU A 310 44.61 20.44 6.81
N ALA A 311 44.37 19.12 6.78
CA ALA A 311 44.52 18.26 7.95
C ALA A 311 45.97 18.20 8.46
N ALA A 312 46.96 18.20 7.54
CA ALA A 312 48.38 18.23 7.88
C ALA A 312 48.83 19.58 8.46
N ALA A 313 48.16 20.68 8.11
CA ALA A 313 48.40 22.01 8.66
C ALA A 313 47.81 22.17 10.07
N THR A 314 46.62 21.60 10.32
CA THR A 314 45.98 21.62 11.64
C THR A 314 46.63 20.69 12.65
N ALA A 315 47.37 19.67 12.22
CA ALA A 315 48.09 18.74 13.10
C ALA A 315 49.49 19.22 13.54
N ARG A 316 49.96 20.39 13.04
CA ARG A 316 51.27 20.97 13.36
C ARG A 316 51.19 22.30 14.13
N GLY A 317 50.01 22.70 14.59
CA GLY A 317 49.79 23.84 15.50
C GLY A 317 49.35 23.34 16.86
#